data_AF-A0A0F9HGZ6-F1
#
_entry.id   AF-A0A0F9HGZ6-F1
#
_cell.length_a   1.000
_cell.length_b   1.000
_cell.length_c   1.000
_cell.angle_alpha   90.00
_cell.angle_beta   90.00
_cell.angle_gamma   90.00
#
_symmetry.space_group_name_H-M   'P 1'
#
loop_
_entity.id
_entity.type
_entity.pdbx_description
1 polymer ?
#
loop_
_entity_poly.entity_id
_entity_poly.type
_entity_poly.pdbx_seq_one_letter_code
_entity_poly.pdbx_strand_id
1 'polypeptide(L)'
;MTDQLTYMTDAHKAVIKQLEKWGLGVMEEVDFPPFRADCYLPDYHVVVEVDGPQHSEKADNKRDRELCDVYGLFVFHISSKDASKSSEWKEEIKSFLRFALESKSGRWEQHKMKTPWL
;
A
#
# COMPACT_ATOMS: atom_id res chain seq x y z
N MET A 1 -16.23 17.37 12.57
CA MET A 1 -15.09 16.83 11.81
C MET A 1 -14.09 16.36 12.84
N THR A 2 -14.21 15.11 13.24
CA THR A 2 -13.29 14.49 14.19
C THR A 2 -12.02 14.19 13.42
N ASP A 3 -10.94 14.92 13.70
CA ASP A 3 -9.58 14.45 13.46
C ASP A 3 -9.46 13.08 14.16
N GLN A 4 -9.69 12.00 13.42
CA GLN A 4 -9.05 10.75 13.78
C GLN A 4 -7.56 11.01 13.52
N LEU A 5 -6.85 11.43 14.56
CA LEU A 5 -5.42 11.15 14.65
C LEU A 5 -5.28 9.64 14.45
N THR A 6 -5.01 9.22 13.23
CA THR A 6 -4.58 7.85 12.95
C THR A 6 -3.22 7.74 13.61
N TYR A 7 -3.21 7.33 14.88
CA TYR A 7 -1.97 7.06 15.57
C TYR A 7 -1.37 5.86 14.85
N MET A 8 -0.34 6.09 14.02
CA MET A 8 0.36 5.01 13.33
C MET A 8 0.73 3.94 14.34
N THR A 9 0.18 2.76 14.14
CA THR A 9 0.38 1.64 15.06
C THR A 9 1.85 1.22 15.04
N ASP A 10 2.31 0.52 16.08
CA ASP A 10 3.66 -0.05 16.07
C ASP A 10 3.86 -1.03 14.90
N ALA A 11 2.78 -1.65 14.41
CA ALA A 11 2.78 -2.49 13.22
C ALA A 11 3.05 -1.66 11.95
N HIS A 12 2.36 -0.54 11.75
CA HIS A 12 2.62 0.39 10.63
C HIS A 12 4.09 0.84 10.60
N LYS A 13 4.59 1.32 11.75
CA LYS A 13 5.97 1.78 11.87
C LYS A 13 6.99 0.66 11.59
N ALA A 14 6.69 -0.56 12.01
CA ALA A 14 7.56 -1.71 11.76
C ALA A 14 7.68 -2.03 10.26
N VAL A 15 6.55 -1.99 9.53
CA VAL A 15 6.52 -2.21 8.08
C VAL A 15 7.28 -1.09 7.37
N ILE A 16 6.98 0.18 7.65
CA ILE A 16 7.64 1.33 7.00
C ILE A 16 9.15 1.27 7.19
N LYS A 17 9.61 1.14 8.44
CA LYS A 17 11.03 1.03 8.76
C LYS A 17 11.70 -0.12 7.99
N GLN A 18 10.98 -1.22 7.78
CA GLN A 18 11.52 -2.36 7.06
C GLN A 18 11.58 -2.12 5.54
N LEU A 19 10.58 -1.47 4.96
CA LEU A 19 10.56 -1.08 3.54
C LEU A 19 11.66 -0.05 3.23
N GLU A 20 11.80 0.97 4.07
CA GLU A 20 12.87 1.98 3.97
C GLU A 20 14.25 1.35 4.13
N LYS A 21 14.42 0.40 5.06
CA LYS A 21 15.67 -0.35 5.24
C LYS A 21 16.04 -1.16 3.98
N TRP A 22 15.06 -1.56 3.18
CA TRP A 22 15.30 -2.20 1.88
C TRP A 22 15.55 -1.20 0.74
N GLY A 23 15.56 0.10 1.05
CA GLY A 23 15.81 1.16 0.08
C GLY A 23 14.61 1.48 -0.80
N LEU A 24 13.39 1.10 -0.39
CA LEU A 24 12.18 1.45 -1.10
C LEU A 24 11.78 2.88 -0.73
N GLY A 25 11.46 3.71 -1.73
CA GLY A 25 10.83 5.01 -1.49
C GLY A 25 9.42 4.80 -0.94
N VAL A 26 9.16 5.28 0.28
CA VAL A 26 7.85 5.15 0.95
C VAL A 26 7.23 6.54 1.10
N MET A 27 5.98 6.67 0.70
CA MET A 27 5.12 7.78 1.06
C MET A 27 4.04 7.26 2.02
N GLU A 28 3.97 7.82 3.21
CA GLU A 28 3.10 7.36 4.29
C GLU A 28 1.73 8.03 4.21
N GLU A 29 0.68 7.26 4.54
CA GLU A 29 -0.70 7.73 4.70
C GLU A 29 -1.21 8.62 3.54
N VAL A 30 -0.95 8.19 2.29
CA VAL A 30 -1.27 8.94 1.07
C VAL A 30 -2.76 8.82 0.73
N ASP A 31 -3.40 9.95 0.46
CA ASP A 31 -4.79 9.97 0.05
C ASP A 31 -4.97 9.52 -1.40
N PHE A 32 -5.91 8.60 -1.60
CA PHE A 32 -6.48 8.16 -2.88
C PHE A 32 -8.01 8.18 -2.76
N PRO A 33 -8.65 9.36 -2.76
CA PRO A 33 -10.02 9.54 -2.29
C PRO A 33 -11.05 8.59 -2.95
N PRO A 34 -11.93 7.93 -2.19
CA PRO A 34 -12.23 8.15 -0.77
C PRO A 34 -11.31 7.39 0.21
N PHE A 35 -10.25 6.75 -0.29
CA PHE A 35 -9.35 5.91 0.49
C PHE A 35 -8.12 6.67 0.95
N ARG A 36 -7.47 6.13 1.98
CA ARG A 36 -6.15 6.54 2.44
C ARG A 36 -5.31 5.28 2.55
N ALA A 37 -4.19 5.25 1.84
CA ALA A 37 -3.27 4.12 1.77
C ALA A 37 -2.23 4.23 2.89
N ASP A 38 -1.97 3.15 3.62
CA ASP A 38 -0.96 3.15 4.68
C ASP A 38 0.44 3.50 4.15
N CYS A 39 0.84 2.87 3.04
CA CYS A 39 2.12 3.09 2.38
C CYS A 39 1.95 3.07 0.87
N TYR A 40 2.39 4.13 0.19
CA TYR A 40 2.50 4.16 -1.27
C TYR A 40 3.97 4.06 -1.68
N LEU A 41 4.27 3.20 -2.67
CA LEU A 41 5.62 2.99 -3.20
C LEU A 41 5.70 3.53 -4.65
N PRO A 42 6.22 4.75 -4.87
CA PRO A 42 6.14 5.44 -6.17
C PRO A 42 6.86 4.72 -7.31
N ASP A 43 7.99 4.09 -7.01
CA ASP A 43 8.80 3.39 -8.02
C ASP A 43 8.06 2.22 -8.66
N TYR A 44 7.12 1.63 -7.91
CA TYR A 44 6.32 0.48 -8.33
C TYR A 44 4.87 0.85 -8.61
N HIS A 45 4.43 2.05 -8.21
CA HIS A 45 3.04 2.51 -8.25
C HIS A 45 2.10 1.49 -7.58
N VAL A 46 2.40 1.14 -6.33
CA VAL A 46 1.62 0.17 -5.53
C VAL A 46 1.37 0.69 -4.14
N VAL A 47 0.39 0.11 -3.47
CA VAL A 47 0.08 0.33 -2.07
C VAL A 47 0.47 -0.90 -1.24
N VAL A 48 0.98 -0.66 -0.03
CA VAL A 48 1.12 -1.67 1.02
C VAL A 48 0.20 -1.29 2.17
N GLU A 49 -0.69 -2.18 2.57
CA GLU A 49 -1.66 -2.00 3.67
C GLU A 49 -1.29 -2.91 4.86
N VAL A 50 -1.46 -2.41 6.08
CA VAL A 50 -1.24 -3.16 7.31
C VAL A 50 -2.58 -3.49 7.97
N ASP A 51 -3.03 -4.73 7.81
CA ASP A 51 -4.38 -5.12 8.22
C ASP A 51 -4.48 -5.39 9.72
N GLY A 52 -5.36 -4.64 10.38
CA GLY A 52 -5.80 -4.91 11.75
C GLY A 52 -6.65 -6.19 11.88
N PRO A 53 -6.91 -6.68 13.09
CA PRO A 53 -7.68 -7.92 13.31
C PRO A 53 -9.16 -7.84 12.94
N GLN A 54 -9.70 -6.65 12.65
CA GLN A 54 -11.10 -6.42 12.28
C GLN A 54 -11.33 -6.29 10.75
N HIS A 55 -10.33 -6.61 9.93
CA HIS A 55 -10.47 -6.54 8.47
C HIS A 55 -11.52 -7.53 7.95
N SER A 56 -12.20 -7.16 6.86
CA SER A 56 -13.15 -8.02 6.18
C SER A 56 -12.68 -8.20 4.75
N GLU A 57 -12.32 -9.44 4.40
CA GLU A 57 -11.81 -9.80 3.07
C GLU A 57 -12.71 -9.28 1.93
N LYS A 58 -14.04 -9.24 2.14
CA LYS A 58 -14.98 -8.71 1.14
C LYS A 58 -14.85 -7.19 0.96
N ALA A 59 -14.64 -6.46 2.04
CA ALA A 59 -14.45 -5.01 1.99
C ALA A 59 -13.09 -4.66 1.36
N ASP A 60 -12.05 -5.41 1.72
CA ASP A 60 -10.70 -5.24 1.19
C ASP A 60 -10.69 -5.52 -0.32
N ASN A 61 -11.23 -6.65 -0.76
CA ASN A 61 -11.34 -6.98 -2.19
C ASN A 61 -12.10 -5.92 -3.00
N LYS A 62 -13.14 -5.31 -2.41
CA LYS A 62 -13.87 -4.22 -3.07
C LYS A 62 -12.99 -2.97 -3.17
N ARG A 63 -12.33 -2.60 -2.07
CA ARG A 63 -11.43 -1.45 -2.01
C ARG A 63 -10.27 -1.59 -2.99
N ASP A 64 -9.61 -2.74 -3.01
CA ASP A 64 -8.45 -2.99 -3.87
C ASP A 64 -8.82 -2.94 -5.34
N ARG A 65 -10.01 -3.47 -5.68
CA ARG A 65 -10.55 -3.33 -7.03
C ARG A 65 -10.81 -1.87 -7.39
N GLU A 66 -11.39 -1.08 -6.49
CA GLU A 66 -11.62 0.34 -6.76
C GLU A 66 -10.30 1.13 -6.87
N LEU A 67 -9.30 0.82 -6.04
CA LEU A 67 -7.94 1.38 -6.15
C LEU A 67 -7.28 1.02 -7.48
N CYS A 68 -7.44 -0.22 -7.93
CA CYS A 68 -6.95 -0.67 -9.23
C CYS A 68 -7.69 0.01 -10.38
N ASP A 69 -9.02 0.05 -10.37
CA ASP A 69 -9.84 0.55 -11.47
C ASP A 69 -9.72 2.08 -11.62
N VAL A 70 -9.57 2.82 -10.52
CA VAL A 70 -9.57 4.29 -10.53
C VAL A 70 -8.16 4.87 -10.60
N TYR A 71 -7.20 4.22 -9.95
CA TYR A 71 -5.85 4.74 -9.79
C TYR A 71 -4.78 3.84 -10.39
N GLY A 72 -5.16 2.68 -10.92
CA GLY A 72 -4.19 1.72 -11.44
C GLY A 72 -3.34 1.10 -10.33
N LEU A 73 -3.74 1.15 -9.06
CA LEU A 73 -2.91 0.68 -7.95
C LEU A 73 -3.13 -0.81 -7.66
N PHE A 74 -2.03 -1.54 -7.52
CA PHE A 74 -2.07 -2.86 -6.89
C PHE A 74 -1.80 -2.72 -5.39
N VAL A 75 -2.43 -3.59 -4.60
CA VAL A 75 -2.36 -3.55 -3.14
C VAL A 75 -1.70 -4.83 -2.62
N PHE A 76 -0.75 -4.69 -1.71
CA PHE A 76 -0.14 -5.80 -0.98
C PHE A 76 -0.49 -5.68 0.50
N HIS A 77 -1.01 -6.75 1.07
CA HIS A 77 -1.50 -6.76 2.45
C HIS A 77 -0.51 -7.46 3.38
N ILE A 78 -0.21 -6.83 4.51
CA ILE A 78 0.56 -7.40 5.60
C ILE A 78 -0.31 -7.43 6.84
N SER A 79 -0.53 -8.61 7.43
CA SER A 79 -1.23 -8.67 8.72
C SER A 79 -0.44 -7.91 9.79
N SER A 80 -1.12 -7.10 10.60
CA SER A 80 -0.53 -6.45 11.78
C SER A 80 0.19 -7.43 12.73
N LYS A 81 -0.17 -8.71 12.72
CA LYS A 81 0.48 -9.78 13.50
C LYS A 81 1.88 -10.14 12.98
N ASP A 82 2.15 -9.89 11.71
CA ASP A 82 3.38 -10.28 11.01
C ASP A 82 4.19 -9.06 10.55
N ALA A 83 3.69 -7.85 10.80
CA ALA A 83 4.36 -6.58 10.50
C ALA A 83 5.83 -6.54 10.95
N SER A 84 6.15 -7.03 12.15
CA SER A 84 7.52 -7.08 12.68
C SER A 84 8.33 -8.30 12.24
N LYS A 85 7.69 -9.28 11.59
CA LYS A 85 8.30 -10.55 11.15
C LYS A 85 8.57 -10.52 9.64
N SER A 86 9.47 -9.65 9.22
CA SER A 86 9.77 -9.45 7.79
C SER A 86 10.11 -10.73 7.02
N SER A 87 10.65 -11.75 7.67
CA SER A 87 10.88 -13.07 7.05
C SER A 87 9.62 -13.74 6.51
N GLU A 88 8.46 -13.48 7.10
CA GLU A 88 7.18 -14.10 6.71
C GLU A 88 6.62 -13.54 5.40
N TRP A 89 6.89 -12.27 5.09
CA TRP A 89 6.31 -11.60 3.92
C TRP A 89 7.33 -11.10 2.90
N LYS A 90 8.64 -11.22 3.18
CA LYS A 90 9.72 -10.68 2.33
C LYS A 90 9.75 -11.25 0.91
N GLU A 91 9.63 -12.57 0.75
CA GLU A 91 9.71 -13.15 -0.61
C GLU A 91 8.41 -12.92 -1.39
N GLU A 92 7.28 -12.81 -0.69
CA GLU A 92 5.98 -12.49 -1.30
C GLU A 92 5.96 -11.06 -1.82
N ILE A 93 6.30 -10.07 -0.98
CA ILE A 93 6.31 -8.66 -1.43
C ILE A 93 7.33 -8.46 -2.55
N LYS A 94 8.49 -9.12 -2.51
CA LYS A 94 9.48 -9.05 -3.60
C LYS A 94 8.94 -9.60 -4.91
N SER A 95 8.17 -10.69 -4.87
CA SER A 95 7.53 -11.26 -6.05
C SER A 95 6.43 -10.35 -6.58
N PHE A 96 5.61 -9.79 -5.67
CA PHE A 96 4.59 -8.80 -5.98
C PHE A 96 5.17 -7.54 -6.63
N LEU A 97 6.24 -6.96 -6.07
CA LEU A 97 6.89 -5.77 -6.61
C LEU A 97 7.47 -6.00 -8.01
N ARG A 98 8.05 -7.19 -8.26
CA ARG A 98 8.51 -7.57 -9.60
C ARG A 98 7.37 -7.60 -10.61
N PHE A 99 6.27 -8.27 -10.27
CA PHE A 99 5.08 -8.32 -11.10
C PHE A 99 4.50 -6.92 -11.35
N ALA A 100 4.38 -6.09 -10.31
CA ALA A 100 3.85 -4.74 -10.42
C ALA A 100 4.71 -3.82 -11.31
N LEU A 101 6.03 -4.02 -11.28
CA LEU A 101 6.99 -3.25 -12.06
C LEU A 101 6.81 -3.46 -13.58
N GLU A 102 6.43 -4.67 -14.00
CA GLU A 102 6.24 -5.00 -15.44
C GLU A 102 5.20 -4.11 -16.11
N SER A 103 4.18 -3.69 -15.37
CA SER A 103 3.08 -2.85 -15.89
C SER A 103 3.08 -1.42 -15.36
N LYS A 104 4.04 -1.05 -14.51
CA LYS A 104 4.04 0.22 -13.76
C LYS A 104 3.86 1.44 -14.65
N SER A 105 4.66 1.57 -15.70
CA SER A 105 4.60 2.74 -16.59
C SER A 105 3.26 2.84 -17.32
N GLY A 106 2.68 1.71 -17.73
CA GLY A 106 1.38 1.67 -18.38
C GLY A 106 0.24 2.06 -17.44
N ARG A 107 0.25 1.49 -16.21
CA ARG A 107 -0.73 1.84 -15.17
C ARG A 107 -0.65 3.32 -14.81
N TRP A 108 0.56 3.84 -14.58
CA TRP A 108 0.76 5.27 -14.28
C TRP A 108 0.26 6.18 -15.40
N GLU A 109 0.63 5.90 -16.66
CA GLU A 109 0.25 6.78 -17.78
C GLU A 109 -1.27 6.87 -17.96
N GLN A 110 -1.97 5.76 -17.74
CA GLN A 110 -3.43 5.70 -17.83
C GLN A 110 -4.13 6.48 -16.69
N HIS A 111 -3.52 6.56 -15.51
CA HIS A 111 -4.20 7.04 -14.30
C HIS A 111 -3.61 8.31 -13.68
N LYS A 112 -2.44 8.81 -14.11
CA LYS A 112 -1.78 9.99 -13.50
C LYS A 112 -2.65 11.24 -13.39
N MET A 113 -3.61 11.42 -14.31
CA MET A 113 -4.55 12.55 -14.27
C MET A 113 -5.56 12.45 -13.11
N LYS A 114 -5.71 11.27 -12.52
CA LYS A 114 -6.55 11.00 -11.32
C LYS A 114 -5.81 11.28 -10.03
N THR A 115 -4.49 11.45 -10.06
CA THR A 115 -3.63 11.69 -8.90
C THR A 115 -2.71 12.90 -9.12
N PRO A 116 -3.24 14.10 -9.39
CA PRO A 116 -2.43 15.30 -9.67
C PRO A 116 -1.57 15.80 -8.49
N TRP A 117 -1.71 15.20 -7.31
CA TRP A 117 -0.93 15.51 -6.11
C TRP A 117 0.31 14.62 -5.94
N LEU A 118 0.49 13.62 -6.80
CA LEU A 118 1.68 12.77 -6.86
C LEU A 118 2.66 13.29 -7.92
#